data_AF-A0A935Q0D2-F1
#
_entry.id   AF-A0A935Q0D2-F1
#
_cell.length_a   1.000
_cell.length_b   1.000
_cell.length_c   1.000
_cell.angle_alpha   90.00
_cell.angle_beta   90.00
_cell.angle_gamma   90.00
#
_symmetry.space_group_name_H-M   'P 1'
#
loop_
_entity.id
_entity.type
_entity.pdbx_description
1 polymer ?
#
loop_
_entity_poly.entity_id
_entity_poly.type
_entity_poly.pdbx_seq_one_letter_code
_entity_poly.pdbx_strand_id
1 'polypeptide(L)'
;MNSVHRLARPSRSEAPPEGTRRIIDNQERVLYDGYWIKTYPVPSDSLQAKKLLIEALTRRLFNHTEHGLNIPGCRLGEARQSYQAETDPGRRRVKAAMLAGALFNRATDIFRKLVELQADGIEVPSDDALMRECGQCLLDAMELGHVVLHRSGEEGIDELWGEPFRAFSVPIEEFYESRYIKIGQTMRDIDRVANAMVANFSGIPAFAAIEAPVRHFANAARIKAETLRTDPNIFDVWAQLVTAGERLANFTPIPASKPLREQTGRRLHRVSDGLQLLRNGRALVFYIARARTPMPRSTSDYIERCQAYFATGRVPVMPVPLPA
;
A
#
# COMPACT_ATOMS: atom_id res chain seq x y z
N MET A 1 -21.06 -37.39 50.46
CA MET A 1 -21.00 -37.65 49.00
C MET A 1 -20.52 -36.36 48.33
N ASN A 2 -19.26 -36.33 47.90
CA ASN A 2 -18.60 -35.15 47.34
C ASN A 2 -19.06 -34.89 45.90
N SER A 3 -19.81 -33.82 45.67
CA SER A 3 -20.07 -33.29 44.33
C SER A 3 -18.88 -32.42 43.90
N VAL A 4 -17.92 -33.04 43.22
CA VAL A 4 -16.83 -32.33 42.56
C VAL A 4 -17.41 -31.56 41.37
N HIS A 5 -17.59 -30.25 41.53
CA HIS A 5 -17.87 -29.36 40.42
C HIS A 5 -16.65 -29.34 39.50
N ARG A 6 -16.74 -30.10 38.41
CA ARG A 6 -15.76 -30.11 37.33
C ARG A 6 -15.82 -28.73 36.66
N LEU A 7 -14.92 -27.83 37.04
CA LEU A 7 -14.69 -26.57 36.33
C LEU A 7 -14.38 -26.92 34.87
N ALA A 8 -15.29 -26.55 33.97
CA ALA A 8 -15.06 -26.66 32.54
C ALA A 8 -13.81 -25.85 32.21
N ARG A 9 -12.85 -26.47 31.50
CA ARG A 9 -11.73 -25.74 30.89
C ARG A 9 -12.31 -24.59 30.07
N PRO A 10 -11.82 -23.35 30.19
CA PRO A 10 -12.22 -22.30 29.27
C PRO A 10 -11.88 -22.80 27.86
N SER A 11 -12.89 -22.80 27.00
CA SER A 11 -12.73 -23.02 25.56
C SER A 11 -11.59 -22.14 25.06
N ARG A 12 -10.78 -22.66 24.12
CA ARG A 12 -9.81 -21.86 23.36
C ARG A 12 -10.48 -20.52 23.03
N SER A 13 -9.94 -19.41 23.52
CA SER A 13 -10.44 -18.08 23.18
C SER A 13 -10.55 -18.01 21.66
N GLU A 14 -11.77 -17.98 21.13
CA GLU A 14 -11.96 -17.63 19.73
C GLU A 14 -11.35 -16.25 19.53
N ALA A 15 -10.61 -16.08 18.44
CA ALA A 15 -10.09 -14.78 18.09
C ALA A 15 -11.30 -13.82 17.96
N PRO A 16 -11.21 -12.57 18.46
CA PRO A 16 -12.32 -11.63 18.31
C PRO A 16 -12.69 -11.46 16.82
N PRO A 17 -13.97 -11.22 16.49
CA PRO A 17 -14.37 -11.01 15.11
C PRO A 17 -13.77 -9.72 14.54
N GLU A 18 -13.69 -9.62 13.21
CA GLU A 18 -13.31 -8.37 12.54
C GLU A 18 -14.24 -7.22 12.92
N GLY A 19 -13.69 -6.00 12.95
CA GLY A 19 -14.40 -4.82 13.45
C GLY A 19 -14.44 -4.70 14.97
N THR A 20 -13.94 -5.69 15.73
CA THR A 20 -13.82 -5.55 17.19
C THR A 20 -12.92 -4.37 17.54
N ARG A 21 -13.40 -3.48 18.42
CA ARG A 21 -12.64 -2.33 18.96
C ARG A 21 -12.19 -2.55 20.39
N ARG A 22 -10.97 -2.11 20.71
CA ARG A 22 -10.39 -2.14 22.05
C ARG A 22 -9.48 -0.96 22.30
N ILE A 23 -9.31 -0.61 23.58
CA ILE A 23 -8.22 0.27 24.02
C ILE A 23 -6.99 -0.61 24.27
N ILE A 24 -5.91 -0.34 23.54
CA ILE A 24 -4.62 -1.02 23.66
C ILE A 24 -3.56 0.08 23.75
N ASP A 25 -2.73 0.06 24.79
CA ASP A 25 -1.73 1.10 25.05
C ASP A 25 -2.31 2.52 25.05
N ASN A 26 -3.48 2.67 25.67
CA ASN A 26 -4.25 3.93 25.75
C ASN A 26 -4.68 4.51 24.39
N GLN A 27 -4.72 3.67 23.35
CA GLN A 27 -5.16 4.02 22.00
C GLN A 27 -6.31 3.12 21.57
N GLU A 28 -7.39 3.69 21.04
CA GLU A 28 -8.42 2.88 20.40
C GLU A 28 -7.85 2.22 19.13
N ARG A 29 -8.07 0.91 19.03
CA ARG A 29 -7.69 0.08 17.89
C ARG A 29 -8.84 -0.79 17.43
N VAL A 30 -8.92 -1.05 16.14
CA VAL A 30 -9.90 -1.95 15.49
C VAL A 30 -9.21 -3.16 14.86
N LEU A 31 -9.81 -4.33 14.97
CA LEU A 31 -9.25 -5.59 14.47
C LEU A 31 -9.68 -5.87 13.01
N TYR A 32 -8.70 -5.99 12.10
CA TYR A 32 -8.89 -6.48 10.72
C TYR A 32 -7.68 -7.29 10.27
N ASP A 33 -7.89 -8.38 9.52
CA ASP A 33 -6.82 -9.27 9.04
C ASP A 33 -5.87 -9.80 10.14
N GLY A 34 -6.35 -9.86 11.39
CA GLY A 34 -5.55 -10.24 12.56
C GLY A 34 -4.66 -9.13 13.15
N TYR A 35 -4.79 -7.89 12.66
CA TYR A 35 -4.04 -6.73 13.12
C TYR A 35 -4.92 -5.77 13.92
N TRP A 36 -4.41 -5.28 15.06
CA TRP A 36 -5.02 -4.20 15.83
C TRP A 36 -4.55 -2.85 15.30
N ILE A 37 -5.41 -2.20 14.54
CA ILE A 37 -5.10 -1.00 13.76
C ILE A 37 -5.53 0.24 14.53
N LYS A 38 -4.61 1.20 14.69
CA LYS A 38 -4.88 2.49 15.30
C LYS A 38 -6.01 3.23 14.57
N THR A 39 -7.05 3.62 15.31
CA THR A 39 -8.12 4.48 14.80
C THR A 39 -7.79 5.95 15.00
N TYR A 40 -8.44 6.81 14.21
CA TYR A 40 -8.37 8.26 14.32
C TYR A 40 -9.78 8.85 14.46
N PRO A 41 -9.92 10.02 15.10
CA PRO A 41 -11.17 10.75 15.12
C PRO A 41 -11.70 10.96 13.70
N VAL A 42 -12.96 10.57 13.49
CA VAL A 42 -13.64 10.72 12.20
C VAL A 42 -14.17 12.16 12.10
N PRO A 43 -13.85 12.91 11.04
CA PRO A 43 -14.44 14.22 10.79
C PRO A 43 -15.97 14.15 10.64
N SER A 44 -16.66 15.26 10.93
CA SER A 44 -18.10 15.39 10.64
C SER A 44 -18.39 15.14 9.16
N ASP A 45 -19.49 14.48 8.84
CA ASP A 45 -19.90 14.24 7.45
C ASP A 45 -20.45 15.53 6.80
N SER A 46 -19.56 16.31 6.19
CA SER A 46 -19.86 17.57 5.52
C SER A 46 -19.10 17.68 4.19
N LEU A 47 -19.61 18.48 3.24
CA LEU A 47 -18.91 18.69 1.95
C LEU A 47 -17.50 19.27 2.17
N GLN A 48 -17.33 20.16 3.15
CA GLN A 48 -16.02 20.71 3.51
C GLN A 48 -15.06 19.61 4.02
N ALA A 49 -15.52 18.69 4.86
CA ALA A 49 -14.69 17.57 5.32
C ALA A 49 -14.37 16.59 4.17
N LYS A 50 -15.35 16.28 3.31
CA LYS A 50 -15.14 15.48 2.09
C LYS A 50 -14.13 16.14 1.15
N LYS A 51 -14.13 17.47 1.02
CA LYS A 51 -13.16 18.22 0.20
C LYS A 51 -11.74 17.97 0.67
N LEU A 52 -11.49 18.18 1.96
CA LEU A 52 -10.16 17.98 2.56
C LEU A 52 -9.70 16.52 2.42
N LEU A 53 -10.63 15.58 2.58
CA LEU A 53 -10.36 14.16 2.39
C LEU A 53 -9.98 13.85 0.94
N ILE A 54 -10.81 14.25 -0.03
CA ILE A 54 -10.56 14.02 -1.47
C ILE A 54 -9.23 14.66 -1.86
N GLU A 55 -8.94 15.91 -1.49
CA GLU A 55 -7.65 16.57 -1.78
C GLU A 55 -6.44 15.82 -1.18
N ALA A 56 -6.58 15.22 0.01
CA ALA A 56 -5.55 14.37 0.59
C ALA A 56 -5.36 13.06 -0.20
N LEU A 57 -6.45 12.44 -0.65
CA LEU A 57 -6.42 11.23 -1.48
C LEU A 57 -5.84 11.53 -2.87
N THR A 58 -6.17 12.65 -3.49
CA THR A 58 -5.60 13.12 -4.77
C THR A 58 -4.08 13.21 -4.69
N ARG A 59 -3.57 13.85 -3.63
CA ARG A 59 -2.12 13.95 -3.40
C ARG A 59 -1.49 12.59 -3.18
N ARG A 60 -2.15 11.68 -2.45
CA ARG A 60 -1.67 10.31 -2.26
C ARG A 60 -1.59 9.57 -3.58
N LEU A 61 -2.67 9.58 -4.37
CA LEU A 61 -2.77 8.92 -5.67
C LEU A 61 -1.61 9.30 -6.59
N PHE A 62 -1.48 10.59 -6.93
CA PHE A 62 -0.45 11.04 -7.88
C PHE A 62 1.00 10.93 -7.34
N ASN A 63 1.19 10.81 -6.02
CA ASN A 63 2.51 10.54 -5.45
C ASN A 63 2.95 9.08 -5.62
N HIS A 64 2.02 8.18 -5.93
CA HIS A 64 2.22 6.74 -6.03
C HIS A 64 2.02 6.19 -7.44
N THR A 65 1.36 6.91 -8.34
CA THR A 65 1.26 6.54 -9.75
C THR A 65 2.46 7.02 -10.57
N GLU A 66 2.60 6.53 -11.81
CA GLU A 66 3.60 6.98 -12.78
C GLU A 66 3.70 8.51 -12.88
N HIS A 67 4.90 8.99 -13.20
CA HIS A 67 5.13 10.41 -13.39
C HIS A 67 4.39 10.96 -14.62
N GLY A 68 4.02 12.25 -14.58
CA GLY A 68 3.37 12.94 -15.70
C GLY A 68 1.85 12.73 -15.84
N LEU A 69 1.22 11.97 -14.94
CA LEU A 69 -0.23 11.68 -15.01
C LEU A 69 -1.13 12.76 -14.41
N ASN A 70 -0.60 13.70 -13.63
CA ASN A 70 -1.36 14.77 -12.98
C ASN A 70 -1.74 15.88 -13.99
N ILE A 71 -2.64 15.56 -14.92
CA ILE A 71 -3.08 16.46 -15.99
C ILE A 71 -4.22 17.38 -15.50
N PRO A 72 -4.16 18.71 -15.72
CA PRO A 72 -5.23 19.63 -15.32
C PRO A 72 -6.60 19.28 -15.90
N GLY A 73 -7.66 19.43 -15.10
CA GLY A 73 -9.05 19.12 -15.52
C GLY A 73 -9.59 20.00 -16.65
N CYS A 74 -9.00 21.19 -16.86
CA CYS A 74 -9.32 22.05 -18.00
C CYS A 74 -8.86 21.46 -19.34
N ARG A 75 -7.87 20.55 -19.34
CA ARG A 75 -7.33 19.89 -20.55
C ARG A 75 -8.00 18.54 -20.86
N LEU A 76 -9.13 18.24 -20.23
CA LEU A 76 -9.85 16.97 -20.41
C LEU A 76 -10.16 16.66 -21.89
N GLY A 77 -10.58 17.65 -22.67
CA GLY A 77 -10.85 17.48 -24.10
C GLY A 77 -9.61 17.06 -24.90
N GLU A 78 -8.47 17.73 -24.66
CA GLU A 78 -7.19 17.40 -25.30
C GLU A 78 -6.71 15.99 -24.91
N ALA A 79 -6.82 15.64 -23.63
CA ALA A 79 -6.43 14.32 -23.14
C ALA A 79 -7.29 13.22 -23.79
N ARG A 80 -8.60 13.45 -23.91
CA ARG A 80 -9.55 12.51 -24.53
C ARG A 80 -9.26 12.31 -26.01
N GLN A 81 -9.06 13.39 -26.75
CA GLN A 81 -8.71 13.34 -28.17
C GLN A 81 -7.37 12.61 -28.40
N SER A 82 -6.36 12.92 -27.58
CA SER A 82 -5.03 12.30 -27.67
C SER A 82 -5.09 10.79 -27.44
N TYR A 83 -5.87 10.34 -26.44
CA TYR A 83 -6.12 8.93 -26.16
C TYR A 83 -6.87 8.22 -27.30
N GLN A 84 -7.94 8.82 -27.81
CA GLN A 84 -8.76 8.22 -28.86
C GLN A 84 -7.99 8.04 -30.17
N ALA A 85 -7.16 9.03 -30.55
CA ALA A 85 -6.37 9.01 -31.78
C ALA A 85 -5.13 8.11 -31.73
N GLU A 86 -4.72 7.62 -30.55
CA GLU A 86 -3.53 6.78 -30.43
C GLU A 86 -3.79 5.33 -30.83
N THR A 87 -2.91 4.78 -31.68
CA THR A 87 -3.01 3.40 -32.17
C THR A 87 -1.94 2.49 -31.60
N ASP A 88 -0.80 3.04 -31.17
CA ASP A 88 0.23 2.25 -30.49
C ASP A 88 -0.25 1.82 -29.09
N PRO A 89 -0.31 0.51 -28.78
CA PRO A 89 -0.87 0.05 -27.51
C PRO A 89 -0.13 0.59 -26.28
N GLY A 90 1.20 0.69 -26.33
CA GLY A 90 2.02 1.16 -25.22
C GLY A 90 1.77 2.64 -24.92
N ARG A 91 1.76 3.48 -25.95
CA ARG A 91 1.42 4.91 -25.85
C ARG A 91 -0.03 5.13 -25.48
N ARG A 92 -0.94 4.31 -26.00
CA ARG A 92 -2.38 4.39 -25.71
C ARG A 92 -2.65 4.16 -24.23
N ARG A 93 -1.94 3.20 -23.60
CA ARG A 93 -1.97 2.98 -22.14
C ARG A 93 -1.56 4.23 -21.35
N VAL A 94 -0.43 4.86 -21.70
CA VAL A 94 0.04 6.09 -21.04
C VAL A 94 -0.97 7.22 -21.22
N LYS A 95 -1.53 7.39 -22.42
CA LYS A 95 -2.53 8.42 -22.69
C LYS A 95 -3.86 8.14 -21.97
N ALA A 96 -4.23 6.88 -21.78
CA ALA A 96 -5.36 6.48 -20.95
C ALA A 96 -5.13 6.90 -19.48
N ALA A 97 -3.92 6.67 -18.96
CA ALA A 97 -3.53 7.11 -17.63
C ALA A 97 -3.55 8.65 -17.47
N MET A 98 -3.09 9.39 -18.50
CA MET A 98 -3.20 10.85 -18.53
C MET A 98 -4.65 11.33 -18.57
N LEU A 99 -5.51 10.64 -19.32
CA LEU A 99 -6.95 10.91 -19.36
C LEU A 99 -7.61 10.65 -18.00
N ALA A 100 -7.25 9.55 -17.32
CA ALA A 100 -7.69 9.27 -15.96
C ALA A 100 -7.33 10.42 -15.01
N GLY A 101 -6.10 10.94 -15.08
CA GLY A 101 -5.69 12.11 -14.31
C GLY A 101 -6.47 13.39 -14.63
N ALA A 102 -6.75 13.65 -15.91
CA ALA A 102 -7.56 14.81 -16.32
C ALA A 102 -9.01 14.71 -15.84
N LEU A 103 -9.64 13.54 -15.92
CA LEU A 103 -10.97 13.26 -15.38
C LEU A 103 -10.99 13.46 -13.87
N PHE A 104 -9.99 12.92 -13.18
CA PHE A 104 -9.86 13.04 -11.73
C PHE A 104 -9.74 14.50 -11.28
N ASN A 105 -8.89 15.28 -11.95
CA ASN A 105 -8.73 16.70 -11.63
C ASN A 105 -9.97 17.50 -12.01
N ARG A 106 -10.67 17.15 -13.09
CA ARG A 106 -11.98 17.74 -13.41
C ARG A 106 -12.99 17.52 -12.28
N ALA A 107 -13.09 16.29 -11.76
CA ALA A 107 -13.95 16.02 -10.62
C ALA A 107 -13.57 16.87 -9.39
N THR A 108 -12.28 16.97 -9.09
CA THR A 108 -11.77 17.77 -7.97
C THR A 108 -12.11 19.26 -8.14
N ASP A 109 -12.04 19.79 -9.37
CA ASP A 109 -12.40 21.17 -9.68
C ASP A 109 -13.90 21.43 -9.50
N ILE A 110 -14.76 20.51 -9.98
CA ILE A 110 -16.22 20.58 -9.76
C ILE A 110 -16.55 20.51 -8.28
N PHE A 111 -15.96 19.57 -7.55
CA PHE A 111 -16.19 19.39 -6.12
C PHE A 111 -15.81 20.64 -5.31
N ARG A 112 -14.70 21.30 -5.67
CA ARG A 112 -14.30 22.57 -5.05
C ARG A 112 -15.36 23.64 -5.25
N LYS A 113 -15.95 23.74 -6.44
CA LYS A 113 -17.02 24.70 -6.74
C LYS A 113 -18.30 24.41 -5.98
N LEU A 114 -18.67 23.15 -5.82
CA LEU A 114 -19.85 22.77 -5.02
C LEU A 114 -19.72 23.20 -3.55
N VAL A 115 -18.52 23.06 -2.99
CA VAL A 115 -18.22 23.51 -1.62
C VAL A 115 -18.26 25.04 -1.50
N GLU A 116 -17.76 25.76 -2.51
CA GLU A 116 -17.84 27.23 -2.56
C GLU A 116 -19.30 27.71 -2.60
N LEU A 117 -20.15 27.10 -3.45
CA LEU A 117 -21.58 27.42 -3.51
C LEU A 117 -22.28 27.20 -2.17
N GLN A 118 -22.00 26.09 -1.48
CA GLN A 118 -22.58 25.82 -0.16
C GLN A 118 -22.10 26.84 0.89
N ALA A 119 -20.85 27.28 0.83
CA ALA A 119 -20.31 28.29 1.73
C ALA A 119 -20.99 29.66 1.53
N ASP A 120 -21.43 29.96 0.31
CA ASP A 120 -22.22 31.15 -0.03
C ASP A 120 -23.72 31.01 0.35
N GLY A 121 -24.12 29.88 0.96
CA GLY A 121 -25.48 29.62 1.42
C GLY A 121 -26.40 29.03 0.34
N ILE A 122 -25.85 28.60 -0.80
CA ILE A 122 -26.63 27.94 -1.85
C ILE A 122 -26.81 26.47 -1.49
N GLU A 123 -28.06 26.03 -1.43
CA GLU A 123 -28.37 24.61 -1.27
C GLU A 123 -27.96 23.85 -2.54
N VAL A 124 -27.13 22.82 -2.37
CA VAL A 124 -26.69 21.92 -3.45
C VAL A 124 -27.36 20.56 -3.23
N PRO A 125 -28.44 20.24 -3.97
CA PRO A 125 -29.09 18.94 -3.92
C PRO A 125 -28.14 17.82 -4.36
N SER A 126 -28.39 16.59 -3.90
CA SER A 126 -27.59 15.41 -4.30
C SER A 126 -27.74 15.06 -5.79
N ASP A 127 -28.84 15.45 -6.43
CA ASP A 127 -29.12 15.23 -7.87
C ASP A 127 -28.67 16.40 -8.76
N ASP A 128 -28.03 17.40 -8.17
CA ASP A 128 -27.45 18.55 -8.88
C ASP A 128 -26.59 18.09 -10.07
N ALA A 129 -26.66 18.82 -11.17
CA ALA A 129 -25.96 18.47 -12.40
C ALA A 129 -24.43 18.40 -12.21
N LEU A 130 -23.87 19.28 -11.39
CA LEU A 130 -22.45 19.28 -11.06
C LEU A 130 -22.08 18.11 -10.14
N MET A 131 -22.95 17.75 -9.19
CA MET A 131 -22.75 16.53 -8.39
C MET A 131 -22.70 15.27 -9.27
N ARG A 132 -23.61 15.17 -10.25
CA ARG A 132 -23.61 14.06 -11.22
C ARG A 132 -22.38 14.05 -12.13
N GLU A 133 -21.97 15.20 -12.66
CA GLU A 133 -20.76 15.32 -13.48
C GLU A 133 -19.50 14.98 -12.69
N CYS A 134 -19.40 15.44 -11.44
CA CYS A 134 -18.31 15.09 -10.52
C CYS A 134 -18.24 13.58 -10.30
N GLY A 135 -19.36 12.94 -9.97
CA GLY A 135 -19.46 11.49 -9.79
C GLY A 135 -19.04 10.72 -11.05
N GLN A 136 -19.51 11.14 -12.23
CA GLN A 136 -19.15 10.50 -13.50
C GLN A 136 -17.66 10.63 -13.80
N CYS A 137 -17.06 11.80 -13.56
CA CYS A 137 -15.63 11.99 -13.77
C CYS A 137 -14.79 11.08 -12.85
N LEU A 138 -15.19 10.88 -11.60
CA LEU A 138 -14.52 9.96 -10.67
C LEU A 138 -14.69 8.49 -11.11
N LEU A 139 -15.87 8.12 -11.59
CA LEU A 139 -16.13 6.78 -12.12
C LEU A 139 -15.29 6.48 -13.36
N ASP A 140 -15.28 7.37 -14.35
CA ASP A 140 -14.46 7.22 -15.57
C ASP A 140 -12.96 7.18 -15.23
N ALA A 141 -12.51 8.00 -14.27
CA ALA A 141 -11.12 7.99 -13.81
C ALA A 141 -10.76 6.66 -13.14
N MET A 142 -11.65 6.12 -12.32
CA MET A 142 -11.50 4.79 -11.71
C MET A 142 -11.44 3.70 -12.77
N GLU A 143 -12.32 3.73 -13.77
CA GLU A 143 -12.32 2.77 -14.87
C GLU A 143 -11.01 2.81 -15.63
N LEU A 144 -10.43 3.97 -15.92
CA LEU A 144 -9.13 4.05 -16.60
C LEU A 144 -7.95 3.79 -15.67
N GLY A 145 -8.13 3.89 -14.35
CA GLY A 145 -7.09 3.73 -13.34
C GLY A 145 -6.39 2.37 -13.37
N HIS A 146 -7.06 1.31 -13.83
CA HIS A 146 -6.50 -0.05 -13.88
C HIS A 146 -5.29 -0.22 -14.81
N VAL A 147 -5.09 0.71 -15.75
CA VAL A 147 -3.93 0.67 -16.67
C VAL A 147 -2.72 1.43 -16.14
N VAL A 148 -2.87 2.08 -14.97
CA VAL A 148 -1.86 2.93 -14.36
C VAL A 148 -0.95 2.10 -13.48
N LEU A 149 0.36 2.20 -13.72
CA LEU A 149 1.33 1.49 -12.90
C LEU A 149 1.65 2.26 -11.61
N HIS A 150 2.15 1.55 -10.61
CA HIS A 150 2.85 2.24 -9.52
C HIS A 150 4.12 2.90 -10.09
N ARG A 151 4.52 4.04 -9.52
CA ARG A 151 5.74 4.78 -9.93
C ARG A 151 7.04 3.97 -9.93
N SER A 152 7.07 2.83 -9.24
CA SER A 152 8.22 1.93 -9.25
C SER A 152 8.26 1.00 -10.46
N GLY A 153 7.22 1.00 -11.30
CA GLY A 153 7.01 0.02 -12.38
C GLY A 153 6.38 -1.30 -11.90
N GLU A 154 6.17 -1.47 -10.60
CA GLU A 154 5.43 -2.62 -10.04
C GLU A 154 3.95 -2.58 -10.46
N GLU A 155 3.16 -3.57 -10.03
CA GLU A 155 1.73 -3.62 -10.34
C GLU A 155 1.00 -2.30 -10.04
N GLY A 156 -0.05 -2.03 -10.81
CA GLY A 156 -0.94 -0.89 -10.60
C GLY A 156 -1.58 -0.94 -9.22
N ILE A 157 -1.89 0.24 -8.68
CA ILE A 157 -2.61 0.37 -7.41
C ILE A 157 -4.02 0.89 -7.69
N ASP A 158 -4.79 0.08 -8.39
CA ASP A 158 -6.13 0.41 -8.89
C ASP A 158 -7.07 0.87 -7.75
N GLU A 159 -6.88 0.32 -6.56
CA GLU A 159 -7.65 0.69 -5.37
C GLU A 159 -7.54 2.19 -5.04
N LEU A 160 -6.38 2.83 -5.28
CA LEU A 160 -6.20 4.26 -5.03
C LEU A 160 -7.04 5.13 -5.97
N TRP A 161 -7.40 4.62 -7.15
CA TRP A 161 -8.27 5.33 -8.09
C TRP A 161 -9.75 5.26 -7.68
N GLY A 162 -10.15 4.22 -6.94
CA GLY A 162 -11.51 4.07 -6.43
C GLY A 162 -11.76 4.77 -5.08
N GLU A 163 -10.72 4.97 -4.25
CA GLU A 163 -10.87 5.63 -2.93
C GLU A 163 -11.57 6.99 -3.00
N PRO A 164 -11.25 7.89 -3.95
CA PRO A 164 -11.88 9.21 -4.00
C PRO A 164 -13.35 9.15 -4.42
N PHE A 165 -13.71 8.25 -5.35
CA PHE A 165 -15.11 7.98 -5.67
C PHE A 165 -15.87 7.45 -4.45
N ARG A 166 -15.25 6.55 -3.68
CA ARG A 166 -15.86 6.05 -2.45
C ARG A 166 -16.05 7.16 -1.42
N ALA A 167 -15.02 7.97 -1.17
CA ALA A 167 -15.09 9.12 -0.25
C ALA A 167 -16.17 10.14 -0.64
N PHE A 168 -16.41 10.29 -1.95
CA PHE A 168 -17.49 11.13 -2.48
C PHE A 168 -18.87 10.50 -2.20
N SER A 169 -19.03 9.21 -2.46
CA SER A 169 -20.33 8.53 -2.53
C SER A 169 -20.88 7.98 -1.21
N VAL A 170 -20.04 7.76 -0.19
CA VAL A 170 -20.48 7.24 1.13
C VAL A 170 -20.26 8.26 2.26
N PRO A 171 -20.86 8.07 3.44
CA PRO A 171 -20.54 8.87 4.63
C PRO A 171 -19.06 8.74 5.01
N ILE A 172 -18.46 9.81 5.55
CA ILE A 172 -17.03 9.80 5.94
C ILE A 172 -16.71 8.67 6.94
N GLU A 173 -17.60 8.36 7.87
CA GLU A 173 -17.41 7.27 8.83
C GLU A 173 -17.24 5.92 8.14
N GLU A 174 -18.13 5.58 7.21
CA GLU A 174 -18.04 4.35 6.43
C GLU A 174 -16.76 4.28 5.59
N PHE A 175 -16.33 5.42 5.03
CA PHE A 175 -15.05 5.49 4.33
C PHE A 175 -13.86 5.17 5.26
N TYR A 176 -13.85 5.69 6.49
CA TYR A 176 -12.79 5.41 7.46
C TYR A 176 -12.76 3.93 7.85
N GLU A 177 -13.91 3.29 8.05
CA GLU A 177 -13.99 1.85 8.30
C GLU A 177 -13.35 1.04 7.16
N SER A 178 -13.68 1.40 5.91
CA SER A 178 -13.10 0.73 4.75
C SER A 178 -11.58 0.88 4.66
N ARG A 179 -11.04 2.00 5.16
CA ARG A 179 -9.59 2.24 5.22
C ARG A 179 -8.89 1.33 6.23
N TYR A 180 -9.52 1.01 7.35
CA TYR A 180 -8.90 0.10 8.33
C TYR A 180 -8.76 -1.31 7.78
N ILE A 181 -9.74 -1.80 7.02
CA ILE A 181 -9.62 -3.06 6.28
C ILE A 181 -8.37 -3.03 5.38
N LYS A 182 -8.20 -1.96 4.59
CA LYS A 182 -7.03 -1.82 3.69
C LYS A 182 -5.70 -1.74 4.43
N ILE A 183 -5.66 -1.09 5.60
CA ILE A 183 -4.45 -1.06 6.43
C ILE A 183 -4.12 -2.46 6.96
N GLY A 184 -5.11 -3.26 7.37
CA GLY A 184 -4.92 -4.66 7.78
C GLY A 184 -4.31 -5.50 6.66
N GLN A 185 -4.89 -5.44 5.46
CA GLN A 185 -4.37 -6.10 4.26
C GLN A 185 -2.93 -5.66 3.93
N THR A 186 -2.65 -4.37 4.08
CA THR A 186 -1.30 -3.80 3.89
C THR A 186 -0.31 -4.38 4.90
N MET A 187 -0.65 -4.43 6.19
CA MET A 187 0.20 -5.01 7.24
C MET A 187 0.47 -6.50 7.00
N ARG A 188 -0.56 -7.24 6.57
CA ARG A 188 -0.46 -8.65 6.19
C ARG A 188 0.56 -8.86 5.08
N ASP A 189 0.51 -8.07 4.02
CA ASP A 189 1.43 -8.22 2.88
C ASP A 189 2.87 -7.79 3.25
N ILE A 190 3.04 -6.76 4.11
CA ILE A 190 4.34 -6.42 4.70
C ILE A 190 4.93 -7.64 5.43
N ASP A 191 4.14 -8.29 6.28
CA ASP A 191 4.58 -9.47 7.04
C ASP A 191 4.84 -10.68 6.11
N ARG A 192 4.07 -10.86 5.03
CA ARG A 192 4.33 -11.91 4.03
C ARG A 192 5.70 -11.74 3.37
N VAL A 193 6.04 -10.51 2.94
CA VAL A 193 7.36 -10.21 2.36
C VAL A 193 8.48 -10.46 3.37
N ALA A 194 8.31 -9.98 4.60
CA ALA A 194 9.29 -10.17 5.68
C ALA A 194 9.48 -11.65 6.05
N ASN A 195 8.39 -12.40 6.18
CA ASN A 195 8.42 -13.84 6.47
C ASN A 195 9.15 -14.61 5.36
N ALA A 196 8.95 -14.26 4.10
CA ALA A 196 9.65 -14.89 2.99
C ALA A 196 11.16 -14.60 3.03
N MET A 197 11.58 -13.38 3.37
CA MET A 197 13.01 -13.09 3.59
C MET A 197 13.58 -13.97 4.71
N VAL A 198 12.94 -13.99 5.88
CA VAL A 198 13.43 -14.77 7.04
C VAL A 198 13.51 -16.26 6.70
N ALA A 199 12.45 -16.83 6.14
CA ALA A 199 12.37 -18.26 5.84
C ALA A 199 13.42 -18.73 4.81
N ASN A 200 13.71 -17.90 3.79
CA ASN A 200 14.61 -18.31 2.69
C ASN A 200 16.07 -17.92 2.92
N PHE A 201 16.35 -16.90 3.75
CA PHE A 201 17.73 -16.40 3.94
C PHE A 201 18.37 -16.91 5.22
N SER A 202 17.63 -17.12 6.30
CA SER A 202 18.23 -17.47 7.61
C SER A 202 18.95 -18.82 7.59
N GLY A 203 18.55 -19.74 6.71
CA GLY A 203 19.23 -21.02 6.50
C GLY A 203 20.51 -20.94 5.66
N ILE A 204 20.82 -19.78 5.07
CA ILE A 204 22.02 -19.56 4.27
C ILE A 204 23.11 -18.99 5.18
N PRO A 205 24.28 -19.64 5.33
CA PRO A 205 25.32 -19.22 6.28
C PRO A 205 25.74 -17.75 6.16
N ALA A 206 25.82 -17.23 4.93
CA ALA A 206 26.18 -15.84 4.67
C ALA A 206 25.15 -14.83 5.23
N PHE A 207 23.90 -15.26 5.47
CA PHE A 207 22.77 -14.44 5.89
C PHE A 207 22.20 -14.86 7.26
N ALA A 208 22.90 -15.66 8.05
CA ALA A 208 22.37 -16.21 9.32
C ALA A 208 21.84 -15.13 10.29
N ALA A 209 22.37 -13.91 10.24
CA ALA A 209 21.98 -12.78 11.09
C ALA A 209 20.85 -11.89 10.49
N ILE A 210 20.20 -12.30 9.39
CA ILE A 210 19.26 -11.45 8.64
C ILE A 210 17.92 -11.25 9.34
N GLU A 211 17.52 -12.17 10.23
CA GLU A 211 16.18 -12.17 10.81
C GLU A 211 15.89 -10.87 11.59
N ALA A 212 16.78 -10.47 12.50
CA ALA A 212 16.54 -9.29 13.34
C ALA A 212 16.38 -8.00 12.51
N PRO A 213 17.25 -7.69 11.53
CA PRO A 213 17.06 -6.57 10.62
C PRO A 213 15.73 -6.59 9.86
N VAL A 214 15.32 -7.76 9.35
CA VAL A 214 14.06 -7.91 8.60
C VAL A 214 12.86 -7.67 9.52
N ARG A 215 12.84 -8.28 10.70
CA ARG A 215 11.75 -8.13 11.68
C ARG A 215 11.62 -6.69 12.16
N HIS A 216 12.74 -6.02 12.43
CA HIS A 216 12.74 -4.63 12.84
C HIS A 216 12.17 -3.71 11.74
N PHE A 217 12.61 -3.91 10.49
CA PHE A 217 12.11 -3.14 9.35
C PHE A 217 10.61 -3.38 9.09
N ALA A 218 10.17 -4.64 9.10
CA ALA A 218 8.75 -4.99 8.92
C ALA A 218 7.87 -4.35 10.00
N ASN A 219 8.32 -4.38 11.27
CA ASN A 219 7.60 -3.73 12.35
C ASN A 219 7.46 -2.21 12.14
N ALA A 220 8.56 -1.54 11.78
CA ALA A 220 8.52 -0.11 11.48
C ALA A 220 7.60 0.21 10.28
N ALA A 221 7.55 -0.66 9.27
CA ALA A 221 6.68 -0.49 8.11
C ALA A 221 5.20 -0.66 8.46
N ARG A 222 4.83 -1.62 9.32
CA ARG A 222 3.46 -1.78 9.83
C ARG A 222 3.00 -0.57 10.61
N ILE A 223 3.81 -0.09 11.55
CA ILE A 223 3.51 1.14 12.31
C ILE A 223 3.31 2.30 11.31
N LYS A 224 4.19 2.45 10.33
CA LYS A 224 4.04 3.51 9.32
C LYS A 224 2.75 3.41 8.51
N ALA A 225 2.28 2.20 8.19
CA ALA A 225 1.07 1.97 7.41
C ALA A 225 -0.17 2.53 8.12
N GLU A 226 -0.27 2.41 9.44
CA GLU A 226 -1.36 2.99 10.24
C GLU A 226 -1.14 4.45 10.66
N THR A 227 0.10 4.95 10.66
CA THR A 227 0.41 6.33 11.10
C THR A 227 0.10 7.39 10.04
N LEU A 228 -0.85 8.30 10.33
CA LEU A 228 -1.20 9.46 9.50
C LEU A 228 -0.07 10.50 9.44
N ARG A 229 -0.07 11.35 8.39
CA ARG A 229 0.94 12.41 8.25
C ARG A 229 0.77 13.51 9.31
N THR A 230 -0.44 13.66 9.84
CA THR A 230 -0.80 14.60 10.91
C THR A 230 -0.62 14.01 12.30
N ASP A 231 -0.22 12.74 12.41
CA ASP A 231 0.05 12.12 13.70
C ASP A 231 1.29 12.75 14.35
N PRO A 232 1.27 13.10 15.65
CA PRO A 232 2.41 13.73 16.31
C PRO A 232 3.69 12.87 16.28
N ASN A 233 3.56 11.54 16.24
CA ASN A 233 4.68 10.61 16.22
C ASN A 233 5.24 10.38 14.81
N ILE A 234 4.74 11.10 13.79
CA ILE A 234 5.13 10.86 12.39
C ILE A 234 6.64 11.00 12.15
N PHE A 235 7.30 11.92 12.84
CA PHE A 235 8.73 12.17 12.67
C PHE A 235 9.56 10.97 13.12
N ASP A 236 9.24 10.42 14.30
CA ASP A 236 9.92 9.24 14.84
C ASP A 236 9.59 7.99 14.02
N VAL A 237 8.32 7.78 13.68
CA VAL A 237 7.88 6.63 12.87
C VAL A 237 8.56 6.65 11.51
N TRP A 238 8.67 7.81 10.86
CA TRP A 238 9.34 7.93 9.58
C TRP A 238 10.85 7.70 9.68
N ALA A 239 11.52 8.31 10.66
CA ALA A 239 12.95 8.12 10.89
C ALA A 239 13.28 6.66 11.20
N GLN A 240 12.47 5.98 12.02
CA GLN A 240 12.63 4.57 12.33
C GLN A 240 12.48 3.70 11.09
N LEU A 241 11.45 3.92 10.27
CA LEU A 241 11.24 3.15 9.05
C LEU A 241 12.42 3.31 8.08
N VAL A 242 12.84 4.55 7.82
CA VAL A 242 13.92 4.85 6.87
C VAL A 242 15.22 4.19 7.32
N THR A 243 15.62 4.41 8.57
CA THR A 243 16.89 3.87 9.10
C THR A 243 16.88 2.35 9.28
N ALA A 244 15.73 1.75 9.60
CA ALA A 244 15.58 0.29 9.61
C ALA A 244 15.72 -0.29 8.19
N GLY A 245 15.13 0.38 7.19
CA GLY A 245 15.28 0.01 5.80
C GLY A 245 16.72 0.15 5.30
N GLU A 246 17.44 1.21 5.68
CA GLU A 246 18.85 1.39 5.34
C GLU A 246 19.74 0.30 5.93
N ARG A 247 19.52 -0.06 7.21
CA ARG A 247 20.21 -1.17 7.86
C ARG A 247 20.00 -2.50 7.10
N LEU A 248 18.78 -2.75 6.61
CA LEU A 248 18.51 -3.92 5.78
C LEU A 248 19.20 -3.86 4.40
N ALA A 249 19.21 -2.70 3.74
CA ALA A 249 19.87 -2.52 2.44
C ALA A 249 21.40 -2.65 2.51
N ASN A 250 21.96 -2.29 3.65
CA ASN A 250 23.40 -2.34 3.97
C ASN A 250 23.77 -3.57 4.80
N PHE A 251 22.92 -4.60 4.81
CA PHE A 251 23.25 -5.87 5.46
C PHE A 251 24.58 -6.40 4.92
N THR A 252 25.50 -6.73 5.84
CA THR A 252 26.83 -7.24 5.49
C THR A 252 26.84 -8.75 5.70
N PRO A 253 26.94 -9.55 4.62
CA PRO A 253 26.98 -11.00 4.74
C PRO A 253 28.24 -11.47 5.47
N ILE A 254 28.12 -12.57 6.20
CA ILE A 254 29.27 -13.20 6.85
C ILE A 254 30.19 -13.73 5.73
N PRO A 255 31.49 -13.35 5.71
CA PRO A 255 32.43 -13.85 4.73
C PRO A 255 32.48 -15.38 4.80
N ALA A 256 32.30 -16.05 3.66
CA ALA A 256 32.59 -17.47 3.60
C ALA A 256 34.08 -17.67 3.87
N SER A 257 34.43 -18.45 4.89
CA SER A 257 35.78 -19.00 5.03
C SER A 257 36.12 -19.69 3.71
N LYS A 258 37.34 -19.46 3.17
CA LYS A 258 37.79 -20.07 1.90
C LYS A 258 37.39 -21.55 1.86
N PRO A 259 36.82 -22.05 0.75
CA PRO A 259 36.46 -23.45 0.69
C PRO A 259 37.74 -24.28 0.76
N LEU A 260 37.94 -25.03 1.86
CA LEU A 260 38.67 -26.28 1.72
C LEU A 260 37.88 -27.09 0.69
N ARG A 261 38.58 -27.50 -0.38
CA ARG A 261 38.04 -28.40 -1.39
C ARG A 261 37.34 -29.56 -0.67
N GLU A 262 36.17 -29.93 -1.17
CA GLU A 262 35.36 -31.09 -0.73
C GLU A 262 34.48 -30.86 0.52
N GLN A 263 33.38 -30.13 0.33
CA GLN A 263 32.11 -30.51 0.96
C GLN A 263 31.08 -30.77 -0.14
N THR A 264 31.09 -32.00 -0.63
CA THR A 264 30.12 -32.58 -1.55
C THR A 264 28.71 -32.37 -0.98
N GLY A 265 27.90 -31.55 -1.65
CA GLY A 265 26.47 -31.38 -1.35
C GLY A 265 26.02 -30.00 -0.86
N ARG A 266 26.93 -29.07 -0.53
CA ARG A 266 26.51 -27.72 -0.07
C ARG A 266 26.24 -26.79 -1.26
N ARG A 267 24.98 -26.39 -1.44
CA ARG A 267 24.54 -25.48 -2.51
C ARG A 267 25.26 -24.12 -2.41
N LEU A 268 25.98 -23.74 -3.47
CA LEU A 268 26.69 -22.47 -3.54
C LEU A 268 25.70 -21.35 -3.87
N HIS A 269 25.47 -20.45 -2.90
CA HIS A 269 24.61 -19.28 -3.07
C HIS A 269 25.43 -18.08 -3.53
N ARG A 270 25.00 -17.43 -4.61
CA ARG A 270 25.59 -16.18 -5.07
C ARG A 270 25.16 -15.05 -4.13
N VAL A 271 26.12 -14.50 -3.38
CA VAL A 271 25.85 -13.48 -2.35
C VAL A 271 25.29 -12.19 -2.95
N SER A 272 25.78 -11.77 -4.13
CA SER A 272 25.28 -10.56 -4.81
C SER A 272 23.78 -10.65 -5.13
N ASP A 273 23.32 -11.82 -5.55
CA ASP A 273 21.92 -12.05 -5.90
C ASP A 273 21.03 -11.98 -4.65
N GLY A 274 21.50 -12.55 -3.53
CA GLY A 274 20.82 -12.46 -2.25
C GLY A 274 20.72 -11.02 -1.74
N LEU A 275 21.80 -10.24 -1.81
CA LEU A 275 21.78 -8.82 -1.45
C LEU A 275 20.82 -8.02 -2.33
N GLN A 276 20.75 -8.32 -3.63
CA GLN A 276 19.78 -7.69 -4.51
C GLN A 276 18.34 -8.02 -4.12
N LEU A 277 18.04 -9.27 -3.75
CA LEU A 277 16.71 -9.66 -3.27
C LEU A 277 16.31 -8.97 -1.96
N LEU A 278 17.23 -8.79 -1.03
CA LEU A 278 16.96 -8.05 0.20
C LEU A 278 16.58 -6.59 -0.12
N ARG A 279 17.29 -5.96 -1.06
CA ARG A 279 16.98 -4.60 -1.52
C ARG A 279 15.65 -4.53 -2.26
N ASN A 280 15.33 -5.51 -3.09
CA ASN A 280 14.06 -5.58 -3.82
C ASN A 280 12.88 -5.72 -2.85
N GLY A 281 12.96 -6.62 -1.87
CA GLY A 281 11.88 -6.78 -0.90
C GLY A 281 11.75 -5.60 0.05
N ARG A 282 12.87 -4.95 0.42
CA ARG A 282 12.84 -3.66 1.11
C ARG A 282 12.06 -2.63 0.30
N ALA A 283 12.36 -2.49 -0.99
CA ALA A 283 11.69 -1.54 -1.87
C ALA A 283 10.19 -1.83 -1.95
N LEU A 284 9.81 -3.10 -2.14
CA LEU A 284 8.41 -3.52 -2.16
C LEU A 284 7.66 -3.17 -0.87
N VAL A 285 8.24 -3.44 0.30
CA VAL A 285 7.65 -3.06 1.59
C VAL A 285 7.48 -1.54 1.69
N PHE A 286 8.43 -0.73 1.19
CA PHE A 286 8.25 0.72 1.13
C PHE A 286 7.09 1.12 0.22
N TYR A 287 6.92 0.46 -0.93
CA TYR A 287 5.83 0.77 -1.85
C TYR A 287 4.47 0.48 -1.21
N ILE A 288 4.32 -0.72 -0.64
CA ILE A 288 3.11 -1.14 0.09
C ILE A 288 2.82 -0.21 1.28
N ALA A 289 3.80 0.03 2.16
CA ALA A 289 3.59 0.80 3.39
C ALA A 289 3.31 2.28 3.14
N ARG A 290 3.97 2.89 2.14
CA ARG A 290 3.75 4.31 1.80
C ARG A 290 2.44 4.52 1.06
N ALA A 291 2.14 3.63 0.10
CA ALA A 291 0.87 3.67 -0.61
C ALA A 291 -0.29 3.30 0.30
N ARG A 292 -0.07 2.54 1.38
CA ARG A 292 -1.10 1.95 2.28
C ARG A 292 -2.11 1.11 1.52
N THR A 293 -1.60 0.36 0.56
CA THR A 293 -2.41 -0.51 -0.29
C THR A 293 -1.62 -1.79 -0.51
N PRO A 294 -2.26 -2.96 -0.42
CA PRO A 294 -1.62 -4.22 -0.76
C PRO A 294 -1.15 -4.26 -2.23
N MET A 295 -0.10 -5.03 -2.47
CA MET A 295 0.44 -5.33 -3.80
C MET A 295 0.58 -6.86 -3.91
N PRO A 296 -0.53 -7.58 -4.11
CA PRO A 296 -0.56 -9.04 -3.97
C PRO A 296 0.23 -9.77 -5.05
N ARG A 297 0.27 -9.26 -6.29
CA ARG A 297 1.04 -9.87 -7.38
C ARG A 297 2.53 -9.65 -7.16
N SER A 298 2.96 -8.41 -6.95
CA SER A 298 4.37 -8.08 -6.67
C SER A 298 4.88 -8.77 -5.41
N THR A 299 4.02 -8.95 -4.40
CA THR A 299 4.31 -9.77 -3.21
C THR A 299 4.53 -11.23 -3.56
N SER A 300 3.64 -11.83 -4.36
CA SER A 300 3.77 -13.24 -4.75
C SER A 300 5.01 -13.47 -5.62
N ASP A 301 5.24 -12.62 -6.62
CA ASP A 301 6.44 -12.66 -7.48
C ASP A 301 7.73 -12.48 -6.66
N TYR A 302 7.70 -11.67 -5.60
CA TYR A 302 8.84 -11.55 -4.68
C TYR A 302 9.09 -12.82 -3.87
N ILE A 303 8.04 -13.45 -3.34
CA ILE A 303 8.13 -14.69 -2.58
C ILE A 303 8.70 -15.82 -3.45
N GLU A 304 8.21 -15.96 -4.67
CA GLU A 304 8.71 -16.95 -5.64
C GLU A 304 10.20 -16.74 -5.93
N ARG A 305 10.65 -15.49 -6.09
CA ARG A 305 12.07 -15.18 -6.28
C ARG A 305 12.93 -15.57 -5.08
N CYS A 306 12.44 -15.37 -3.85
CA CYS A 306 13.13 -15.81 -2.64
C CYS A 306 13.26 -17.34 -2.58
N GLN A 307 12.17 -18.05 -2.90
CA GLN A 307 12.15 -19.51 -2.95
C GLN A 307 13.09 -20.06 -4.03
N ALA A 308 13.08 -19.46 -5.23
CA ALA A 308 13.97 -19.83 -6.33
C ALA A 308 15.45 -19.60 -5.96
N TYR A 309 15.76 -18.49 -5.27
CA TYR A 309 17.11 -18.22 -4.80
C TYR A 309 17.58 -19.26 -3.78
N PHE A 310 16.74 -19.59 -2.80
CA PHE A 310 17.04 -20.66 -1.83
C PHE A 310 17.20 -22.03 -2.53
N ALA A 311 16.37 -22.30 -3.54
CA ALA A 311 16.35 -23.55 -4.28
C ALA A 311 17.53 -23.73 -5.26
N THR A 312 18.11 -22.64 -5.78
CA THR A 312 19.10 -22.73 -6.87
C THR A 312 20.43 -22.03 -6.56
N GLY A 313 20.47 -21.21 -5.52
CA GLY A 313 21.59 -20.35 -5.19
C GLY A 313 21.74 -19.12 -6.10
N ARG A 314 20.82 -18.90 -7.05
CA ARG A 314 20.83 -17.80 -8.01
C ARG A 314 19.43 -17.21 -8.18
N VAL A 315 19.35 -15.94 -8.53
CA VAL A 315 18.06 -15.31 -8.85
C VAL A 315 17.80 -15.48 -10.35
N PRO A 316 16.61 -15.94 -10.76
CA PRO A 316 16.24 -15.97 -12.18
C PRO A 316 16.37 -14.58 -12.79
N VAL A 317 16.87 -14.49 -14.02
CA VAL A 317 16.86 -13.23 -14.76
C VAL A 317 15.40 -12.89 -15.06
N MET A 318 14.87 -11.89 -14.37
CA MET A 318 13.53 -11.35 -14.60
C MET A 318 13.68 -9.90 -15.05
N PRO A 319 12.82 -9.40 -15.95
CA PRO A 319 12.81 -8.00 -16.30
C PRO A 319 12.58 -7.18 -15.03
N VAL A 320 13.52 -6.28 -14.73
CA VAL A 320 13.36 -5.33 -13.62
C VAL A 320 12.30 -4.33 -14.04
N PRO A 321 11.23 -4.12 -13.25
CA PRO A 321 10.31 -3.03 -13.51
C PRO A 321 11.09 -1.72 -13.44
N LEU A 322 11.12 -0.98 -14.55
CA LEU A 322 11.79 0.32 -14.58
C LEU A 322 10.85 1.36 -14.00
N PRO A 323 11.34 2.27 -13.12
CA PRO A 323 10.56 3.41 -12.68
C PRO A 323 10.10 4.22 -13.89
N ALA A 324 8.83 4.62 -13.88
CA ALA A 324 8.22 5.50 -14.87
C ALA A 324 8.16 6.93 -14.33
#